data_AF-A0A6J1QI65-F1
#
_entry.id   AF-A0A6J1QI65-F1
#
_cell.length_a   1.000
_cell.length_b   1.000
_cell.length_c   1.000
_cell.angle_alpha   90.00
_cell.angle_beta   90.00
_cell.angle_gamma   90.00
#
_symmetry.space_group_name_H-M   'P 1'
#
loop_
_entity.id
_entity.type
_entity.pdbx_description
1 polymer ?
#
loop_
_entity_poly.entity_id
_entity_poly.type
_entity_poly.pdbx_seq_one_letter_code
_entity_poly.pdbx_strand_id
1 'polypeptide(L)'
;MAEFVEKRCQDMIPALEEMKGIKLFEENEIRNISKKLKEYEYNIQRHTKCKEDYLRYIQYEMDLLKLIKQRRDKFGITQKKLAIDYAITNKMNSLYKDAIYKFQDDIRFWIAYMKFCKHVHFHSNVDRMLGRMLQVHRDKPKCWHIAVCWELEENKNKHNARQYLLRGLQIHPDSQLLYIDAFKLELDNRLATAPNAENTENQEDNSVSTDDSEIPFPKTAFFIYQQAFERIKDIKFIIELLNITKEYDNIEQLQKRIVSDMIREYAHEPLMWDTMARRELQGLVQPNLSGTPMEVENAENITLRDRITDCNKVYQTAVKKIKTEEIWSLYIECLLEINRDLRSLPNFKRKLLKTALMQAHQAKKLTKEEHYLHWINMLSVDKKDDVREKLDEVLRGATDAVPNSVAIWHARLNHLLQCGLEKEAYAMFPKVTKILSEKALPLWKMRILHAQIKSSEEAEESFQAALRSHPLIAKDIKPMWLEWLVLTKGIRAARKAYNSLCLQLPASLEFHEKMIALELIQPDTLPEHVRRPYEIATQQFGTDNTSIWIDYMNYEMKHGDAKRVSNIHERAFKTLNRKLTSSFIKDYSQMMTNPDSIK
;
A
#
# COMPACT_ATOMS: atom_id res chain seq x y z
N MET A 1 17.38 47.80 -12.55
CA MET A 1 16.90 46.40 -12.80
C MET A 1 17.39 45.85 -14.14
N ALA A 2 17.28 46.60 -15.25
CA ALA A 2 17.79 46.20 -16.56
C ALA A 2 19.33 46.07 -16.63
N GLU A 3 20.07 46.99 -16.00
CA GLU A 3 21.55 46.97 -15.98
C GLU A 3 22.15 45.68 -15.38
N PHE A 4 21.50 45.11 -14.35
CA PHE A 4 21.93 43.83 -13.75
C PHE A 4 21.66 42.63 -14.67
N VAL A 5 20.59 42.68 -15.47
CA VAL A 5 20.26 41.67 -16.48
C VAL A 5 21.28 41.76 -17.62
N GLU A 6 21.60 42.98 -18.07
CA GLU A 6 22.58 43.21 -19.14
C GLU A 6 23.97 42.74 -18.75
N LYS A 7 24.43 43.04 -17.53
CA LYS A 7 25.71 42.53 -17.01
C LYS A 7 25.76 41.00 -16.93
N ARG A 8 24.69 40.37 -16.41
CA ARG A 8 24.60 38.89 -16.30
C ARG A 8 24.51 38.19 -17.66
N CYS A 9 23.94 38.85 -18.67
CA CYS A 9 23.95 38.38 -20.05
C CYS A 9 25.36 38.56 -20.67
N GLN A 10 26.07 39.65 -20.36
CA GLN A 10 27.43 39.90 -20.82
C GLN A 10 28.42 38.82 -20.33
N ASP A 11 28.28 38.36 -19.09
CA ASP A 11 29.12 37.30 -18.51
C ASP A 11 29.05 35.96 -19.29
N MET A 12 27.96 35.71 -20.04
CA MET A 12 27.75 34.48 -20.82
C MET A 12 28.19 34.62 -22.29
N ILE A 13 28.44 35.86 -22.77
CA ILE A 13 28.86 36.13 -24.16
C ILE A 13 30.14 35.37 -24.53
N PRO A 14 31.22 35.35 -23.70
CA PRO A 14 32.44 34.63 -24.05
C PRO A 14 32.19 33.13 -24.27
N ALA A 15 31.37 32.50 -23.44
CA ALA A 15 31.05 31.08 -23.58
C ALA A 15 30.24 30.79 -24.86
N LEU A 16 29.31 31.67 -25.25
CA LEU A 16 28.52 31.54 -26.47
C LEU A 16 29.37 31.77 -27.73
N GLU A 17 30.34 32.70 -27.69
CA GLU A 17 31.30 32.92 -28.77
C GLU A 17 32.26 31.73 -28.93
N GLU A 18 32.67 31.10 -27.83
CA GLU A 18 33.47 29.88 -27.87
C GLU A 18 32.70 28.69 -28.45
N MET A 19 31.42 28.53 -28.11
CA MET A 19 30.54 27.53 -28.73
C MET A 19 30.38 27.76 -30.24
N LYS A 20 30.35 29.02 -30.68
CA LYS A 20 30.31 29.42 -32.10
C LYS A 20 31.62 29.06 -32.81
N GLY A 21 32.76 29.44 -32.23
CA GLY A 21 34.08 29.25 -32.82
C GLY A 21 34.43 27.77 -33.03
N ILE A 22 33.94 26.90 -32.15
CA ILE A 22 34.15 25.44 -32.21
C ILE A 22 33.10 24.74 -33.12
N LYS A 23 32.15 25.49 -33.72
CA LYS A 23 31.03 24.97 -34.52
C LYS A 23 30.19 23.91 -33.78
N LEU A 24 30.10 24.03 -32.45
CA LEU A 24 29.28 23.13 -31.63
C LEU A 24 27.77 23.44 -31.78
N PHE A 25 27.46 24.69 -32.08
CA PHE A 25 26.12 25.20 -32.36
C PHE A 25 26.15 26.11 -33.59
N GLU A 26 25.06 26.10 -34.35
CA GLU A 26 24.88 27.03 -35.47
C GLU A 26 24.57 28.45 -34.97
N GLU A 27 24.81 29.46 -35.80
CA GLU A 27 24.55 30.86 -35.43
C GLU A 27 23.09 31.10 -35.02
N ASN A 28 22.15 30.43 -35.71
CA ASN A 28 20.72 30.55 -35.41
C ASN A 28 20.37 29.94 -34.05
N GLU A 29 21.03 28.85 -33.67
CA GLU A 29 20.84 28.19 -32.38
C GLU A 29 21.41 29.03 -31.23
N ILE A 30 22.59 29.65 -31.43
CA ILE A 30 23.21 30.54 -30.44
C ILE A 30 22.34 31.78 -30.19
N ARG A 31 21.74 32.36 -31.25
CA ARG A 31 20.76 33.46 -31.10
C ARG A 31 19.54 33.01 -30.28
N ASN A 32 19.04 31.80 -30.51
CA ASN A 32 17.92 31.25 -29.74
C ASN A 32 18.29 30.99 -28.27
N ILE A 33 19.49 30.48 -27.99
CA ILE A 33 20.01 30.29 -26.62
C ILE A 33 20.13 31.65 -25.93
N SER A 34 20.75 32.64 -26.57
CA SER A 34 20.89 34.00 -26.04
C SER A 34 19.53 34.65 -25.71
N LYS A 35 18.54 34.49 -26.60
CA LYS A 35 17.18 34.98 -26.38
C LYS A 35 16.53 34.32 -25.15
N LYS A 36 16.60 33.00 -25.04
CA LYS A 36 16.04 32.26 -23.89
C LYS A 36 16.72 32.62 -22.58
N LEU A 37 18.06 32.75 -22.57
CA LEU A 37 18.80 33.19 -21.38
C LEU A 37 18.35 34.59 -20.93
N LYS A 38 18.17 35.52 -21.88
CA LYS A 38 17.69 36.87 -21.59
C LYS A 38 16.27 36.85 -21.01
N GLU A 39 15.37 36.04 -21.56
CA GLU A 39 14.02 35.84 -21.02
C GLU A 39 14.03 35.30 -19.58
N TYR A 40 14.85 34.29 -19.28
CA TYR A 40 14.98 33.75 -17.93
C TYR A 40 15.57 34.76 -16.93
N GLU A 41 16.56 35.56 -17.32
CA GLU A 41 17.10 36.63 -16.47
C GLU A 41 16.05 37.70 -16.15
N TYR A 42 15.23 38.09 -17.14
CA TYR A 42 14.10 38.99 -16.90
C TYR A 42 13.06 38.37 -15.96
N ASN A 43 12.75 37.08 -16.12
CA ASN A 43 11.78 36.39 -15.26
C ASN A 43 12.23 36.34 -13.80
N ILE A 44 13.50 36.04 -13.55
CA ILE A 44 14.05 36.06 -12.19
C ILE A 44 14.13 37.48 -11.62
N GLN A 45 14.24 38.50 -12.48
CA GLN A 45 14.32 39.89 -12.05
C GLN A 45 12.96 40.57 -11.82
N ARG A 46 11.83 39.88 -12.07
CA ARG A 46 10.47 40.37 -11.74
C ARG A 46 10.32 40.83 -10.30
N HIS A 47 9.40 41.75 -10.05
CA HIS A 47 9.15 42.32 -8.71
C HIS A 47 8.76 41.24 -7.71
N THR A 48 7.81 40.37 -8.07
CA THR A 48 7.46 39.19 -7.29
C THR A 48 8.38 38.04 -7.68
N LYS A 49 9.21 37.59 -6.73
CA LYS A 49 10.14 36.47 -6.96
C LYS A 49 9.39 35.15 -6.82
N CYS A 50 9.41 34.36 -7.89
CA CYS A 50 8.73 33.06 -7.96
C CYS A 50 9.75 31.92 -7.88
N LYS A 51 9.45 30.85 -7.13
CA LYS A 51 10.36 29.69 -6.98
C LYS A 51 10.51 28.94 -8.31
N GLU A 52 9.41 28.84 -9.04
CA GLU A 52 9.26 28.16 -10.32
C GLU A 52 10.16 28.78 -11.39
N ASP A 53 10.39 30.09 -11.35
CA ASP A 53 11.24 30.77 -12.33
C ASP A 53 12.72 30.39 -12.16
N TYR A 54 13.18 30.24 -10.91
CA TYR A 54 14.51 29.71 -10.61
C TYR A 54 14.65 28.24 -11.04
N LEU A 55 13.65 27.41 -10.73
CA LEU A 55 13.66 25.99 -11.10
C LEU A 55 13.69 25.79 -12.62
N ARG A 56 12.86 26.53 -13.36
CA ARG A 56 12.85 26.49 -14.83
C ARG A 56 14.18 26.94 -15.41
N TYR A 57 14.80 27.99 -14.86
CA TYR A 57 16.06 28.46 -15.38
C TYR A 57 17.20 27.46 -15.10
N ILE A 58 17.28 26.93 -13.88
CA ILE A 58 18.26 25.90 -13.52
C ILE A 58 18.08 24.66 -14.41
N GLN A 59 16.84 24.22 -14.63
CA GLN A 59 16.53 23.08 -15.51
C GLN A 59 17.00 23.34 -16.96
N TYR A 60 16.75 24.54 -17.49
CA TYR A 60 17.21 24.93 -18.82
C TYR A 60 18.74 24.88 -18.94
N GLU A 61 19.46 25.43 -17.97
CA GLU A 61 20.93 25.35 -17.94
C GLU A 61 21.40 23.88 -17.89
N MET A 62 20.69 23.01 -17.13
CA MET A 62 21.05 21.59 -17.01
C MET A 62 20.89 20.86 -18.33
N ASP A 63 19.81 21.14 -19.05
CA ASP A 63 19.55 20.55 -20.36
C ASP A 63 20.49 21.10 -21.43
N LEU A 64 20.89 22.37 -21.33
CA LEU A 64 21.93 22.96 -22.18
C LEU A 64 23.29 22.26 -21.98
N LEU A 65 23.70 22.02 -20.73
CA LEU A 65 24.94 21.30 -20.42
C LEU A 65 24.90 19.85 -20.92
N LYS A 66 23.76 19.16 -20.81
CA LYS A 66 23.58 17.81 -21.37
C LYS A 66 23.69 17.81 -22.90
N LEU A 67 23.05 18.77 -23.57
CA LEU A 67 23.10 18.91 -25.02
C LEU A 67 24.53 19.18 -25.51
N ILE A 68 25.29 20.03 -24.80
CA ILE A 68 26.71 20.28 -25.08
C ILE A 68 27.52 18.99 -25.01
N LYS A 69 27.33 18.19 -23.95
CA LYS A 69 28.03 16.91 -23.79
C LYS A 69 27.70 15.94 -24.94
N GLN A 70 26.42 15.74 -25.24
CA GLN A 70 25.97 14.88 -26.34
C GLN A 70 26.53 15.30 -27.71
N ARG A 71 26.57 16.61 -27.99
CA ARG A 71 27.12 17.12 -29.25
C ARG A 71 28.63 16.92 -29.33
N ARG A 72 29.35 17.11 -28.22
CA ARG A 72 30.80 16.84 -28.19
C ARG A 72 31.12 15.37 -28.45
N ASP A 73 30.33 14.46 -27.89
CA ASP A 73 30.50 13.03 -28.14
C ASP A 73 30.21 12.68 -29.60
N LYS A 74 29.20 13.32 -30.21
CA LYS A 74 28.85 13.13 -31.63
C LYS A 74 29.89 13.70 -32.61
N PHE A 75 30.47 14.86 -32.30
CA PHE A 75 31.42 15.53 -33.19
C PHE A 75 32.90 15.23 -32.87
N GLY A 76 33.19 14.50 -31.78
CA GLY A 76 34.56 14.16 -31.37
C GLY A 76 35.39 15.36 -30.91
N ILE A 77 34.75 16.42 -30.43
CA ILE A 77 35.41 17.70 -30.10
C ILE A 77 35.70 17.79 -28.60
N THR A 78 36.99 17.93 -28.24
CA THR A 78 37.46 18.05 -26.84
C THR A 78 37.98 19.46 -26.48
N GLN A 79 38.09 20.36 -27.46
CA GLN A 79 38.62 21.72 -27.26
C GLN A 79 37.69 22.59 -26.41
N LYS A 80 38.29 23.44 -25.57
CA LYS A 80 37.64 24.39 -24.63
C LYS A 80 36.53 23.77 -23.76
N LYS A 81 36.63 22.46 -23.48
CA LYS A 81 35.66 21.72 -22.67
C LYS A 81 35.44 22.35 -21.30
N LEU A 82 36.55 22.64 -20.61
CA LEU A 82 36.52 23.23 -19.28
C LEU A 82 35.97 24.65 -19.26
N ALA A 83 36.31 25.52 -20.22
CA ALA A 83 35.86 26.91 -20.22
C ALA A 83 34.33 27.03 -20.37
N ILE A 84 33.76 26.33 -21.33
CA ILE A 84 32.31 26.34 -21.60
C ILE A 84 31.54 25.64 -20.48
N ASP A 85 31.99 24.46 -20.05
CA ASP A 85 31.29 23.68 -19.01
C ASP A 85 31.36 24.43 -17.68
N TYR A 86 32.49 25.05 -17.34
CA TYR A 86 32.69 25.82 -16.12
C TYR A 86 31.85 27.10 -16.11
N ALA A 87 31.68 27.80 -17.24
CA ALA A 87 30.85 28.99 -17.33
C ALA A 87 29.37 28.69 -17.01
N ILE A 88 28.81 27.66 -17.66
CA ILE A 88 27.42 27.22 -17.42
C ILE A 88 27.25 26.72 -15.98
N THR A 89 28.22 25.94 -15.51
CA THR A 89 28.20 25.39 -14.15
C THR A 89 28.29 26.48 -13.08
N ASN A 90 29.13 27.51 -13.28
CA ASN A 90 29.18 28.67 -12.39
C ASN A 90 27.89 29.48 -12.42
N LYS A 91 27.25 29.58 -13.60
CA LYS A 91 25.94 30.21 -13.71
C LYS A 91 24.90 29.48 -12.88
N MET A 92 24.79 28.16 -13.03
CA MET A 92 23.94 27.33 -12.17
C MET A 92 24.26 27.51 -10.69
N ASN A 93 25.55 27.51 -10.31
CA ASN A 93 25.99 27.72 -8.93
C ASN A 93 25.50 29.08 -8.38
N SER A 94 25.57 30.14 -9.18
CA SER A 94 25.05 31.46 -8.80
C SER A 94 23.52 31.45 -8.65
N LEU A 95 22.79 30.77 -9.55
CA LEU A 95 21.34 30.66 -9.51
C LEU A 95 20.86 29.89 -8.28
N TYR A 96 21.51 28.78 -7.93
CA TYR A 96 21.22 28.05 -6.71
C TYR A 96 21.52 28.87 -5.46
N LYS A 97 22.66 29.59 -5.41
CA LYS A 97 22.98 30.48 -4.27
C LYS A 97 21.95 31.60 -4.11
N ASP A 98 21.54 32.22 -5.21
CA ASP A 98 20.49 33.25 -5.22
C ASP A 98 19.14 32.67 -4.77
N ALA A 99 18.77 31.48 -5.26
CA ALA A 99 17.53 30.80 -4.88
C ALA A 99 17.52 30.45 -3.39
N ILE A 100 18.62 29.91 -2.87
CA ILE A 100 18.76 29.57 -1.45
C ILE A 100 18.71 30.82 -0.57
N TYR A 101 19.36 31.92 -0.98
CA TYR A 101 19.33 33.18 -0.21
C TYR A 101 17.90 33.74 -0.08
N LYS A 102 17.09 33.59 -1.13
CA LYS A 102 15.72 34.12 -1.18
C LYS A 102 14.67 33.19 -0.60
N PHE A 103 14.79 31.89 -0.82
CA PHE A 103 13.83 30.86 -0.42
C PHE A 103 14.42 29.97 0.67
N GLN A 104 14.92 30.60 1.71
CA GLN A 104 15.66 29.94 2.77
C GLN A 104 14.86 28.81 3.42
N ASP A 105 13.56 28.97 3.65
CA ASP A 105 12.68 27.99 4.31
C ASP A 105 12.57 26.63 3.61
N ASP A 106 12.86 26.59 2.31
CA ASP A 106 12.62 25.44 1.46
C ASP A 106 13.88 24.56 1.34
N ILE A 107 13.95 23.54 2.20
CA ILE A 107 15.05 22.56 2.27
C ILE A 107 15.33 21.91 0.90
N ARG A 108 14.35 21.84 0.00
CA ARG A 108 14.52 21.21 -1.32
C ARG A 108 15.58 21.92 -2.16
N PHE A 109 15.70 23.25 -2.07
CA PHE A 109 16.75 23.99 -2.78
C PHE A 109 18.15 23.65 -2.26
N TRP A 110 18.30 23.48 -0.95
CA TRP A 110 19.56 23.05 -0.34
C TRP A 110 19.93 21.65 -0.80
N ILE A 111 18.99 20.70 -0.78
CA ILE A 111 19.22 19.32 -1.26
C ILE A 111 19.59 19.30 -2.74
N ALA A 112 18.85 20.03 -3.59
CA ALA A 112 19.13 20.12 -5.01
C ALA A 112 20.52 20.72 -5.28
N TYR A 113 20.91 21.73 -4.53
CA TYR A 113 22.23 22.34 -4.64
C TYR A 113 23.36 21.37 -4.26
N MET A 114 23.23 20.61 -3.17
CA MET A 114 24.26 19.62 -2.81
C MET A 114 24.39 18.52 -3.88
N LYS A 115 23.26 18.03 -4.42
CA LYS A 115 23.28 17.07 -5.53
C LYS A 115 24.00 17.64 -6.74
N PHE A 116 23.73 18.90 -7.08
CA PHE A 116 24.43 19.62 -8.13
C PHE A 116 25.94 19.71 -7.85
N CYS A 117 26.33 20.11 -6.64
CA CYS A 117 27.74 20.20 -6.24
C CYS A 117 28.46 18.84 -6.28
N LYS A 118 27.78 17.75 -5.92
CA LYS A 118 28.29 16.37 -6.03
C LYS A 118 28.57 15.99 -7.48
N HIS A 119 27.66 16.32 -8.41
CA HIS A 119 27.86 16.04 -9.84
C HIS A 119 28.97 16.87 -10.51
N VAL A 120 29.34 17.99 -9.91
CA VAL A 120 30.28 18.96 -10.47
C VAL A 120 31.64 18.95 -9.76
N HIS A 121 31.75 18.22 -8.64
CA HIS A 121 32.92 18.19 -7.74
C HIS A 121 33.25 19.55 -7.08
N PHE A 122 32.24 20.37 -6.79
CA PHE A 122 32.39 21.64 -6.04
C PHE A 122 32.31 21.42 -4.52
N HIS A 123 33.12 20.51 -3.98
CA HIS A 123 33.07 20.09 -2.58
C HIS A 123 33.25 21.26 -1.59
N SER A 124 34.19 22.18 -1.85
CA SER A 124 34.46 23.34 -0.97
C SER A 124 33.30 24.33 -0.83
N ASN A 125 32.40 24.38 -1.82
CA ASN A 125 31.20 25.23 -1.71
C ASN A 125 30.13 24.58 -0.83
N VAL A 126 30.14 23.26 -0.68
CA VAL A 126 29.13 22.54 0.09
C VAL A 126 29.35 22.72 1.58
N ASP A 127 30.58 22.65 2.10
CA ASP A 127 30.85 22.85 3.53
C ASP A 127 30.38 24.21 4.03
N ARG A 128 30.66 25.28 3.25
CA ARG A 128 30.16 26.63 3.53
C ARG A 128 28.64 26.70 3.50
N MET A 129 28.00 26.00 2.56
CA MET A 129 26.56 25.98 2.43
C MET A 129 25.89 25.13 3.50
N LEU A 130 26.50 24.03 3.95
CA LEU A 130 26.04 23.24 5.09
C LEU A 130 26.09 24.06 6.39
N GLY A 131 27.19 24.76 6.63
CA GLY A 131 27.30 25.68 7.78
C GLY A 131 26.18 26.73 7.77
N ARG A 132 25.83 27.27 6.61
CA ARG A 132 24.72 28.21 6.46
C ARG A 132 23.35 27.55 6.60
N MET A 133 23.15 26.37 6.04
CA MET A 133 21.91 25.61 6.15
C MET A 133 21.60 25.31 7.62
N LEU A 134 22.61 24.86 8.37
CA LEU A 134 22.50 24.59 9.80
C LEU A 134 22.32 25.87 10.61
N GLN A 135 22.79 27.04 10.16
CA GLN A 135 22.47 28.32 10.82
C GLN A 135 21.00 28.71 10.68
N VAL A 136 20.42 28.47 9.51
CA VAL A 136 19.05 28.87 9.19
C VAL A 136 18.02 27.85 9.66
N HIS A 137 18.31 26.55 9.55
CA HIS A 137 17.43 25.44 9.91
C HIS A 137 17.92 24.68 11.14
N ARG A 138 18.28 25.41 12.20
CA ARG A 138 18.66 24.79 13.47
C ARG A 138 17.55 23.95 14.06
N ASP A 139 16.30 24.33 13.78
CA ASP A 139 15.04 23.74 14.26
C ASP A 139 14.66 22.41 13.61
N LYS A 140 15.35 21.98 12.54
CA LYS A 140 14.96 20.79 11.77
C LYS A 140 16.01 19.67 11.89
N PRO A 141 15.70 18.54 12.54
CA PRO A 141 16.63 17.40 12.64
C PRO A 141 17.12 16.87 11.30
N LYS A 142 16.27 16.89 10.26
CA LYS A 142 16.62 16.45 8.90
C LYS A 142 17.81 17.21 8.31
N CYS A 143 17.99 18.49 8.66
CA CYS A 143 19.12 19.28 8.17
C CYS A 143 20.45 18.82 8.79
N TRP A 144 20.43 18.41 10.06
CA TRP A 144 21.56 17.81 10.75
C TRP A 144 21.92 16.43 10.16
N HIS A 145 20.92 15.57 9.95
CA HIS A 145 21.08 14.29 9.24
C HIS A 145 21.74 14.47 7.87
N ILE A 146 21.25 15.42 7.08
CA ILE A 146 21.82 15.74 5.76
C ILE A 146 23.30 16.13 5.85
N ALA A 147 23.67 16.98 6.81
CA ALA A 147 25.06 17.38 7.00
C ALA A 147 25.95 16.18 7.37
N VAL A 148 25.43 15.28 8.20
CA VAL A 148 26.12 14.04 8.60
C VAL A 148 26.31 13.10 7.42
N CYS A 149 25.27 12.86 6.61
CA CYS A 149 25.37 12.04 5.40
C CYS A 149 26.41 12.59 4.43
N TRP A 150 26.46 13.92 4.23
CA TRP A 150 27.46 14.54 3.37
C TRP A 150 28.89 14.30 3.86
N GLU A 151 29.15 14.49 5.15
CA GLU A 151 30.48 14.27 5.73
C GLU A 151 30.92 12.80 5.67
N LEU A 152 29.97 11.86 5.82
CA LEU A 152 30.26 10.42 5.76
C LEU A 152 30.47 9.92 4.33
N GLU A 153 29.60 10.29 3.39
CA GLU A 153 29.64 9.80 2.01
C GLU A 153 30.76 10.45 1.20
N GLU A 154 30.92 11.78 1.29
CA GLU A 154 31.79 12.54 0.39
C GLU A 154 33.14 12.86 1.02
N ASN A 155 33.14 13.39 2.25
CA ASN A 155 34.37 13.80 2.93
C ASN A 155 35.06 12.64 3.67
N LYS A 156 34.35 11.50 3.86
CA LYS A 156 34.77 10.34 4.68
C LYS A 156 35.27 10.75 6.08
N ASN A 157 34.81 11.90 6.58
CA ASN A 157 35.29 12.49 7.82
C ASN A 157 34.33 12.14 8.97
N LYS A 158 34.58 10.97 9.56
CA LYS A 158 33.81 10.44 10.69
C LYS A 158 33.84 11.36 11.92
N HIS A 159 34.90 12.15 12.11
CA HIS A 159 35.00 13.09 13.23
C HIS A 159 34.03 14.27 13.09
N ASN A 160 34.00 14.91 11.91
CA ASN A 160 33.07 16.01 11.65
C ASN A 160 31.61 15.54 11.72
N ALA A 161 31.31 14.37 11.15
CA ALA A 161 30.01 13.74 11.25
C ALA A 161 29.56 13.58 12.72
N ARG A 162 30.45 13.08 13.59
CA ARG A 162 30.18 12.95 15.03
C ARG A 162 29.91 14.30 15.70
N GLN A 163 30.68 15.33 15.37
CA GLN A 163 30.45 16.67 15.92
C GLN A 163 29.08 17.25 15.52
N TYR A 164 28.67 17.07 14.26
CA TYR A 164 27.35 17.49 13.80
C TYR A 164 26.23 16.73 14.51
N LEU A 165 26.39 15.41 14.72
CA LEU A 165 25.41 14.62 15.47
C LEU A 165 25.28 15.06 16.92
N LEU A 166 26.38 15.24 17.64
CA LEU A 166 26.34 15.68 19.04
C LEU A 166 25.70 17.07 19.18
N ARG A 167 26.04 18.01 18.30
CA ARG A 167 25.39 19.34 18.26
C ARG A 167 23.91 19.24 17.89
N GLY A 168 23.57 18.36 16.95
CA GLY A 168 22.19 18.09 16.56
C GLY A 168 21.36 17.53 17.72
N LEU A 169 21.89 16.56 18.47
CA LEU A 169 21.25 15.94 19.62
C LEU A 169 21.15 16.85 20.85
N GLN A 170 22.05 17.84 20.97
CA GLN A 170 21.91 18.89 21.98
C GLN A 170 20.69 19.80 21.72
N ILE A 171 20.39 20.08 20.44
CA ILE A 171 19.28 20.94 20.04
C ILE A 171 17.98 20.13 19.92
N HIS A 172 18.08 18.89 19.45
CA HIS A 172 16.96 17.97 19.22
C HIS A 172 17.10 16.70 20.05
N PRO A 173 16.86 16.80 21.37
CA PRO A 173 17.03 15.70 22.30
C PRO A 173 16.05 14.54 22.08
N ASP A 174 14.95 14.75 21.34
CA ASP A 174 13.90 13.75 21.12
C ASP A 174 13.90 13.18 19.70
N SER A 175 14.89 13.53 18.87
CA SER A 175 14.91 13.16 17.46
C SER A 175 15.42 11.74 17.23
N GLN A 176 14.50 10.80 17.01
CA GLN A 176 14.80 9.40 16.61
C GLN A 176 15.82 9.31 15.46
N LEU A 177 15.66 10.12 14.41
CA LEU A 177 16.53 10.10 13.23
C LEU A 177 18.02 10.32 13.58
N LEU A 178 18.31 11.28 14.45
CA LEU A 178 19.69 11.64 14.81
C LEU A 178 20.31 10.60 15.73
N TYR A 179 19.51 9.98 16.60
CA TYR A 179 19.99 8.85 17.41
C TYR A 179 20.30 7.63 16.55
N ILE A 180 19.50 7.34 15.51
CA ILE A 180 19.80 6.26 14.56
C ILE A 180 21.12 6.51 13.85
N ASP A 181 21.33 7.72 13.32
CA ASP A 181 22.58 8.07 12.63
C ASP A 181 23.78 7.99 13.58
N ALA A 182 23.63 8.50 14.81
CA ALA A 182 24.70 8.49 15.80
C ALA A 182 25.02 7.06 16.26
N PHE A 183 24.00 6.23 16.45
CA PHE A 183 24.17 4.83 16.79
C PHE A 183 24.89 4.07 15.67
N LYS A 184 24.46 4.22 14.42
CA LYS A 184 25.14 3.62 13.25
C LYS A 184 26.58 4.08 13.12
N LEU A 185 26.85 5.38 13.29
CA LEU A 185 28.21 5.92 13.20
C LEU A 185 29.14 5.32 14.25
N GLU A 186 28.70 5.17 15.49
CA GLU A 186 29.52 4.54 16.54
C GLU A 186 29.74 3.04 16.29
N LEU A 187 28.75 2.35 15.73
CA LEU A 187 28.91 0.95 15.32
C LEU A 187 29.91 0.82 14.15
N ASP A 188 29.86 1.71 13.16
CA ASP A 188 30.78 1.74 12.02
C ASP A 188 32.20 2.21 12.39
N ASN A 189 32.37 3.03 13.42
CA ASN A 189 33.68 3.41 13.96
C ASN A 189 34.44 2.18 14.47
N ARG A 190 33.72 1.20 15.02
CA ARG A 190 34.30 -0.03 15.55
C ARG A 190 35.01 -0.88 14.48
N LEU A 191 34.43 -0.99 13.28
CA LEU A 191 35.05 -1.72 12.16
C LEU A 191 36.38 -1.09 11.73
N ALA A 192 36.56 0.22 11.92
CA ALA A 192 37.79 0.92 11.56
C ALA A 192 38.91 0.75 12.60
N THR A 193 38.58 0.52 13.88
CA THR A 193 39.55 0.33 14.97
C THR A 193 39.89 -1.14 15.24
N ALA A 194 39.07 -2.08 14.76
CA ALA A 194 39.27 -3.51 14.95
C ALA A 194 40.53 -4.13 14.31
N PRO A 195 41.11 -3.65 13.18
CA PRO A 195 42.27 -4.32 12.58
C PRO A 195 43.57 -4.19 13.38
N ASN A 196 43.65 -3.29 14.37
CA ASN A 196 44.91 -2.94 15.04
C ASN A 196 44.92 -3.19 16.56
N ALA A 197 43.83 -3.76 17.13
CA ALA A 197 43.67 -3.91 18.58
C ALA A 197 44.15 -5.26 19.13
N GLU A 198 45.10 -5.94 18.48
CA GLU A 198 45.82 -7.07 19.06
C GLU A 198 47.17 -6.67 19.68
N ASN A 199 47.64 -5.42 19.54
CA ASN A 199 49.01 -5.03 19.95
C ASN A 199 49.10 -3.76 20.80
N THR A 200 48.18 -3.52 21.74
CA THR A 200 48.41 -2.46 22.75
C THR A 200 47.74 -2.77 24.09
N GLU A 201 47.96 -3.98 24.59
CA GLU A 201 48.04 -4.17 26.04
C GLU A 201 49.44 -3.71 26.47
N ASN A 202 49.48 -2.81 27.45
CA ASN A 202 50.63 -2.30 28.21
C ASN A 202 50.90 -0.81 28.00
N GLN A 203 50.13 0.03 28.69
CA GLN A 203 50.58 1.16 29.52
C GLN A 203 49.42 2.15 29.69
N GLU A 204 48.73 2.06 30.83
CA GLU A 204 48.78 3.13 31.85
C GLU A 204 48.00 2.67 33.09
N ASP A 205 48.77 2.37 34.13
CA ASP A 205 48.29 2.06 35.48
C ASP A 205 47.95 3.34 36.24
N ASN A 206 46.93 3.19 37.10
CA ASN A 206 46.62 3.94 38.32
C ASN A 206 45.98 5.34 38.23
N SER A 207 44.65 5.39 38.39
CA SER A 207 44.08 5.96 39.63
C SER A 207 42.60 5.60 39.87
N VAL A 208 42.37 5.04 41.07
CA VAL A 208 41.14 4.97 41.88
C VAL A 208 39.99 4.07 41.39
N SER A 209 39.85 2.96 42.13
CA SER A 209 38.71 2.07 42.23
C SER A 209 37.40 2.79 42.58
N THR A 210 36.33 2.51 41.82
CA THR A 210 34.97 2.36 42.36
C THR A 210 34.18 1.45 41.42
N ASP A 211 33.79 0.30 41.98
CA ASP A 211 32.63 -0.55 41.67
C ASP A 211 31.75 -0.10 40.47
N ASP A 212 31.68 -0.89 39.38
CA ASP A 212 30.52 -0.87 38.47
C ASP A 212 30.53 -2.02 37.44
N SER A 213 29.36 -2.66 37.33
CA SER A 213 28.97 -3.73 36.39
C SER A 213 29.51 -3.58 34.96
N GLU A 214 29.98 -4.68 34.37
CA GLU A 214 30.49 -4.79 32.99
C GLU A 214 29.69 -3.96 31.96
N ILE A 215 30.23 -2.80 31.55
CA ILE A 215 29.62 -1.94 30.52
C ILE A 215 29.64 -2.68 29.17
N PRO A 216 28.48 -2.91 28.52
CA PRO A 216 28.42 -3.62 27.25
C PRO A 216 29.27 -2.95 26.17
N PHE A 217 30.10 -3.74 25.49
CA PHE A 217 30.87 -3.29 24.34
C PHE A 217 29.97 -3.24 23.08
N PRO A 218 30.06 -2.20 22.20
CA PRO A 218 30.90 -0.99 22.29
C PRO A 218 30.36 0.08 23.25
N LYS A 219 31.24 0.62 24.11
CA LYS A 219 30.89 1.61 25.16
C LYS A 219 30.25 2.89 24.61
N THR A 220 30.70 3.39 23.46
CA THR A 220 30.16 4.62 22.86
C THR A 220 28.76 4.42 22.30
N ALA A 221 28.51 3.32 21.60
CA ALA A 221 27.19 2.96 21.11
C ALA A 221 26.21 2.69 22.25
N PHE A 222 26.67 2.03 23.33
CA PHE A 222 25.88 1.82 24.55
C PHE A 222 25.43 3.14 25.19
N PHE A 223 26.33 4.13 25.32
CA PHE A 223 25.99 5.42 25.91
C PHE A 223 24.98 6.21 25.07
N ILE A 224 25.10 6.17 23.74
CA ILE A 224 24.10 6.77 22.85
C ILE A 224 22.76 6.07 22.99
N TYR A 225 22.75 4.74 23.04
CA TYR A 225 21.53 3.96 23.28
C TYR A 225 20.89 4.34 24.62
N GLN A 226 21.66 4.42 25.71
CA GLN A 226 21.13 4.75 27.04
C GLN A 226 20.49 6.15 27.04
N GLN A 227 21.14 7.15 26.43
CA GLN A 227 20.54 8.48 26.28
C GLN A 227 19.25 8.45 25.45
N ALA A 228 19.25 7.66 24.36
CA ALA A 228 18.08 7.53 23.50
C ALA A 228 16.92 6.86 24.24
N PHE A 229 17.22 5.85 25.05
CA PHE A 229 16.26 5.07 25.84
C PHE A 229 15.63 5.92 26.96
N GLU A 230 16.42 6.74 27.65
CA GLU A 230 15.91 7.64 28.69
C GLU A 230 14.98 8.73 28.15
N ARG A 231 15.25 9.23 26.93
CA ARG A 231 14.52 10.35 26.33
C ARG A 231 13.35 9.91 25.46
N ILE A 232 13.50 8.84 24.68
CA ILE A 232 12.52 8.39 23.69
C ILE A 232 11.84 7.12 24.21
N LYS A 233 10.64 7.30 24.76
CA LYS A 233 9.79 6.20 25.24
C LYS A 233 8.91 5.62 24.13
N ASP A 234 9.55 5.08 23.08
CA ASP A 234 8.88 4.43 21.96
C ASP A 234 9.50 3.07 21.67
N ILE A 235 8.70 2.02 21.80
CA ILE A 235 9.14 0.65 21.56
C ILE A 235 9.60 0.44 20.12
N LYS A 236 8.95 1.09 19.13
CA LYS A 236 9.23 0.85 17.71
C LYS A 236 10.64 1.31 17.39
N PHE A 237 11.01 2.44 17.97
CA PHE A 237 12.35 2.99 17.87
C PHE A 237 13.40 2.10 18.57
N ILE A 238 13.12 1.56 19.76
CA ILE A 238 14.04 0.62 20.42
C ILE A 238 14.22 -0.66 19.61
N ILE A 239 13.14 -1.18 19.00
CA ILE A 239 13.20 -2.33 18.09
C ILE A 239 14.03 -2.00 16.84
N GLU A 240 13.93 -0.78 16.30
CA GLU A 240 14.76 -0.33 15.19
C GLU A 240 16.24 -0.34 15.56
N LEU A 241 16.61 0.22 16.72
CA LEU A 241 17.99 0.14 17.23
C LEU A 241 18.47 -1.30 17.39
N LEU A 242 17.62 -2.19 17.93
CA LEU A 242 17.93 -3.61 18.05
C LEU A 242 18.10 -4.29 16.68
N ASN A 243 17.32 -3.93 15.67
CA ASN A 243 17.47 -4.48 14.33
C ASN A 243 18.76 -4.01 13.67
N ILE A 244 19.18 -2.75 13.87
CA ILE A 244 20.47 -2.24 13.39
C ILE A 244 21.61 -3.09 13.95
N THR A 245 21.56 -3.47 15.24
CA THR A 245 22.63 -4.31 15.83
C THR A 245 22.75 -5.73 15.24
N LYS A 246 21.78 -6.20 14.43
CA LYS A 246 21.87 -7.51 13.76
C LYS A 246 22.81 -7.49 12.57
N GLU A 247 23.10 -6.32 12.02
CA GLU A 247 23.98 -6.15 10.85
C GLU A 247 25.48 -6.18 11.22
N TYR A 248 25.80 -6.23 12.52
CA TYR A 248 27.15 -6.09 13.04
C TYR A 248 27.56 -7.27 13.92
N ASP A 249 28.79 -7.77 13.73
CA ASP A 249 29.36 -8.88 14.50
C ASP A 249 29.80 -8.45 15.90
N ASN A 250 29.86 -9.39 16.87
CA ASN A 250 30.33 -9.17 18.25
C ASN A 250 29.56 -8.09 19.06
N ILE A 251 28.24 -7.96 18.88
CA ILE A 251 27.37 -6.99 19.60
C ILE A 251 26.42 -7.67 20.60
N GLU A 252 26.66 -8.95 20.91
CA GLU A 252 25.75 -9.76 21.74
C GLU A 252 25.48 -9.16 23.13
N GLN A 253 26.50 -8.57 23.77
CA GLN A 253 26.35 -7.93 25.09
C GLN A 253 25.40 -6.72 25.04
N LEU A 254 25.57 -5.85 24.03
CA LEU A 254 24.69 -4.69 23.83
C LEU A 254 23.27 -5.15 23.44
N GLN A 255 23.14 -6.18 22.60
CA GLN A 255 21.83 -6.77 22.28
C GLN A 255 21.13 -7.32 23.53
N LYS A 256 21.84 -8.08 24.37
CA LYS A 256 21.31 -8.61 25.64
C LYS A 256 20.83 -7.49 26.56
N ARG A 257 21.57 -6.39 26.63
CA ARG A 257 21.15 -5.22 27.40
C ARG A 257 19.88 -4.58 26.84
N ILE A 258 19.85 -4.25 25.54
CA ILE A 258 18.68 -3.63 24.90
C ILE A 258 17.43 -4.47 25.14
N VAL A 259 17.56 -5.79 25.02
CA VAL A 259 16.49 -6.75 25.32
C VAL A 259 16.06 -6.68 26.79
N SER A 260 17.01 -6.65 27.74
CA SER A 260 16.69 -6.56 29.18
C SER A 260 15.95 -5.26 29.53
N ASP A 261 16.37 -4.14 28.96
CA ASP A 261 15.77 -2.82 29.20
C ASP A 261 14.36 -2.77 28.57
N MET A 262 14.18 -3.37 27.39
CA MET A 262 12.88 -3.50 26.75
C MET A 262 11.90 -4.40 27.55
N ILE A 263 12.38 -5.52 28.11
CA ILE A 263 11.56 -6.39 28.97
C ILE A 263 11.13 -5.66 30.25
N ARG A 264 12.03 -4.85 30.84
CA ARG A 264 11.74 -4.11 32.08
C ARG A 264 10.65 -3.07 31.89
N GLU A 265 10.71 -2.29 30.81
CA GLU A 265 9.85 -1.12 30.64
C GLU A 265 8.61 -1.38 29.78
N TYR A 266 8.71 -2.24 28.78
CA TYR A 266 7.65 -2.49 27.78
C TYR A 266 6.95 -3.85 27.95
N ALA A 267 7.01 -4.44 29.15
CA ALA A 267 6.30 -5.69 29.47
C ALA A 267 4.80 -5.67 29.20
N HIS A 268 4.20 -4.47 29.16
CA HIS A 268 2.78 -4.22 28.94
C HIS A 268 2.41 -4.09 27.45
N GLU A 269 3.40 -3.92 26.55
CA GLU A 269 3.13 -3.70 25.14
C GLU A 269 3.23 -5.00 24.31
N PRO A 270 2.25 -5.29 23.42
CA PRO A 270 2.26 -6.50 22.60
C PRO A 270 3.48 -6.63 21.66
N LEU A 271 4.00 -5.51 21.15
CA LEU A 271 5.07 -5.51 20.16
C LEU A 271 6.42 -5.97 20.75
N MET A 272 6.62 -5.78 22.07
CA MET A 272 7.77 -6.30 22.79
C MET A 272 7.81 -7.82 22.70
N TRP A 273 6.69 -8.45 23.05
CA TRP A 273 6.54 -9.90 23.06
C TRP A 273 6.65 -10.53 21.67
N ASP A 274 6.12 -9.89 20.63
CA ASP A 274 6.31 -10.32 19.24
C ASP A 274 7.79 -10.29 18.84
N THR A 275 8.50 -9.20 19.17
CA THR A 275 9.94 -9.08 18.89
C THR A 275 10.74 -10.17 19.60
N MET A 276 10.40 -10.47 20.86
CA MET A 276 11.02 -11.55 21.64
C MET A 276 10.77 -12.91 21.02
N ALA A 277 9.51 -13.25 20.71
CA ALA A 277 9.18 -14.54 20.13
C ALA A 277 9.86 -14.76 18.76
N ARG A 278 9.98 -13.70 17.94
CA ARG A 278 10.72 -13.75 16.66
C ARG A 278 12.22 -13.94 16.84
N ARG A 279 12.82 -13.39 17.89
CA ARG A 279 14.24 -13.63 18.21
C ARG A 279 14.52 -15.07 18.63
N GLU A 280 13.64 -15.68 19.43
CA GLU A 280 13.75 -17.11 19.76
C GLU A 280 13.66 -17.99 18.50
N LEU A 281 12.77 -17.64 17.56
CA LEU A 281 12.66 -18.35 16.29
C LEU A 281 13.98 -18.28 15.48
N GLN A 282 14.70 -17.16 15.56
CA GLN A 282 16.01 -16.97 14.93
C GLN A 282 17.14 -17.73 15.66
N GLY A 283 16.89 -18.24 16.87
CA GLY A 283 17.87 -18.95 17.71
C GLY A 283 18.75 -18.02 18.55
N LEU A 284 18.34 -16.77 18.74
CA LEU A 284 19.06 -15.79 19.56
C LEU A 284 18.51 -15.87 21.01
N VAL A 285 19.21 -16.59 21.89
CA VAL A 285 18.81 -16.84 23.29
C VAL A 285 18.62 -15.52 24.06
N GLN A 286 17.47 -15.37 24.72
CA GLN A 286 17.16 -14.21 25.55
C GLN A 286 17.75 -14.29 26.96
N PRO A 287 17.99 -13.14 27.62
CA PRO A 287 18.13 -13.07 29.07
C PRO A 287 16.85 -13.57 29.74
N ASN A 288 16.99 -14.49 30.71
CA ASN A 288 15.91 -15.24 31.37
C ASN A 288 14.64 -14.41 31.67
N LEU A 289 13.55 -14.68 30.95
CA LEU A 289 12.19 -14.18 31.22
C LEU A 289 11.52 -14.87 32.44
N SER A 290 12.06 -16.02 32.86
CA SER A 290 11.63 -16.79 34.03
C SER A 290 12.78 -16.85 35.03
N GLY A 291 12.60 -16.28 36.22
CA GLY A 291 13.61 -16.20 37.29
C GLY A 291 14.00 -17.53 37.93
N THR A 292 14.35 -18.54 37.14
CA THR A 292 14.98 -19.78 37.59
C THR A 292 16.38 -19.85 36.99
N PRO A 293 17.44 -19.78 37.81
CA PRO A 293 18.80 -20.04 37.36
C PRO A 293 18.93 -21.56 37.17
N MET A 294 18.88 -22.02 35.93
CA MET A 294 19.46 -23.32 35.57
C MET A 294 20.56 -23.10 34.54
N GLU A 295 21.60 -23.88 34.72
CA GLU A 295 22.94 -23.71 34.24
C GLU A 295 23.04 -23.65 32.72
N VAL A 296 24.03 -22.87 32.29
CA VAL A 296 24.54 -22.80 30.92
C VAL A 296 25.19 -24.15 30.61
N GLU A 297 24.43 -25.10 30.09
CA GLU A 297 25.00 -26.29 29.45
C GLU A 297 24.28 -26.59 28.12
N ASN A 298 25.10 -26.58 27.06
CA ASN A 298 24.86 -27.08 25.71
C ASN A 298 24.19 -26.12 24.70
N ALA A 299 24.99 -25.16 24.21
CA ALA A 299 24.75 -24.44 22.96
C ALA A 299 25.01 -25.31 21.70
N GLU A 300 24.96 -26.64 21.81
CA GLU A 300 25.11 -27.57 20.71
C GLU A 300 23.74 -27.96 20.16
N ASN A 301 23.37 -27.32 19.05
CA ASN A 301 22.23 -27.64 18.17
C ASN A 301 20.83 -27.46 18.77
N ILE A 302 20.43 -26.21 19.09
CA ILE A 302 19.00 -25.87 19.24
C ILE A 302 18.30 -26.18 17.92
N THR A 303 17.50 -27.24 17.89
CA THR A 303 16.85 -27.71 16.67
C THR A 303 15.75 -26.73 16.25
N LEU A 304 15.35 -26.75 14.98
CA LEU A 304 14.21 -25.94 14.50
C LEU A 304 12.95 -26.18 15.34
N ARG A 305 12.76 -27.40 15.85
CA ARG A 305 11.64 -27.74 16.72
C ARG A 305 11.70 -26.96 18.04
N ASP A 306 12.88 -26.89 18.65
CA ASP A 306 13.08 -26.23 19.95
C ASP A 306 12.85 -24.72 19.82
N ARG A 307 13.40 -24.09 18.77
CA ARG A 307 13.15 -22.66 18.46
C ARG A 307 11.67 -22.32 18.31
N ILE A 308 10.91 -23.19 17.63
CA ILE A 308 9.46 -23.03 17.48
C ILE A 308 8.75 -23.21 18.83
N THR A 309 9.19 -24.17 19.65
CA THR A 309 8.60 -24.35 20.99
C THR A 309 8.86 -23.16 21.90
N ASP A 310 10.05 -22.57 21.86
CA ASP A 310 10.41 -21.44 22.71
C ASP A 310 9.71 -20.16 22.27
N CYS A 311 9.63 -19.90 20.96
CA CYS A 311 8.77 -18.85 20.39
C CYS A 311 7.32 -18.98 20.89
N ASN A 312 6.78 -20.20 20.87
CA ASN A 312 5.44 -20.46 21.37
C ASN A 312 5.28 -20.22 22.88
N LYS A 313 6.28 -20.58 23.70
CA LYS A 313 6.27 -20.32 25.15
C LYS A 313 6.26 -18.81 25.44
N VAL A 314 7.00 -18.01 24.67
CA VAL A 314 7.01 -16.55 24.80
C VAL A 314 5.62 -15.97 24.54
N TYR A 315 4.94 -16.38 23.46
CA TYR A 315 3.57 -15.93 23.22
C TYR A 315 2.57 -16.40 24.28
N GLN A 316 2.71 -17.63 24.79
CA GLN A 316 1.84 -18.12 25.87
C GLN A 316 2.01 -17.33 27.17
N THR A 317 3.22 -16.88 27.49
CA THR A 317 3.45 -16.00 28.66
C THR A 317 2.91 -14.60 28.40
N ALA A 318 3.07 -14.06 27.19
CA ALA A 318 2.54 -12.76 26.77
C ALA A 318 1.00 -12.69 26.88
N VAL A 319 0.32 -13.69 26.33
CA VAL A 319 -1.14 -13.81 26.35
C VAL A 319 -1.68 -13.87 27.79
N LYS A 320 -0.99 -14.57 28.70
CA LYS A 320 -1.39 -14.65 30.11
C LYS A 320 -1.28 -13.30 30.82
N LYS A 321 -0.28 -12.48 30.45
CA LYS A 321 0.00 -11.18 31.07
C LYS A 321 -0.88 -10.04 30.52
N ILE A 322 -0.94 -9.87 29.19
CA ILE A 322 -1.54 -8.68 28.56
C ILE A 322 -3.01 -8.92 28.16
N LYS A 323 -3.40 -10.16 27.81
CA LYS A 323 -4.79 -10.54 27.41
C LYS A 323 -5.47 -9.61 26.36
N THR A 324 -4.70 -8.89 25.54
CA THR A 324 -5.22 -8.00 24.48
C THR A 324 -5.49 -8.74 23.18
N GLU A 325 -6.26 -8.13 22.28
CA GLU A 325 -6.54 -8.69 20.95
C GLU A 325 -5.31 -8.63 20.04
N GLU A 326 -4.52 -7.57 20.18
CA GLU A 326 -3.31 -7.34 19.39
C GLU A 326 -2.27 -8.46 19.56
N ILE A 327 -1.99 -8.90 20.80
CA ILE A 327 -1.02 -9.98 21.04
C ILE A 327 -1.49 -11.32 20.46
N TRP A 328 -2.80 -11.60 20.48
CA TRP A 328 -3.35 -12.78 19.83
C TRP A 328 -3.21 -12.73 18.32
N SER A 329 -3.42 -11.55 17.72
CA SER A 329 -3.23 -11.38 16.28
C SER A 329 -1.77 -11.59 15.85
N LEU A 330 -0.82 -10.99 16.58
CA LEU A 330 0.62 -11.17 16.33
C LEU A 330 1.07 -12.62 16.52
N TYR A 331 0.57 -13.28 17.58
CA TYR A 331 0.84 -14.70 17.83
C TYR A 331 0.35 -15.58 16.68
N ILE A 332 -0.89 -15.40 16.22
CA ILE A 332 -1.45 -16.18 15.13
C ILE A 332 -0.73 -15.88 13.81
N GLU A 333 -0.43 -14.63 13.50
CA GLU A 333 0.33 -14.24 12.31
C GLU A 333 1.71 -14.88 12.27
N CYS A 334 2.45 -14.84 13.38
CA CYS A 334 3.75 -15.50 13.50
C CYS A 334 3.64 -17.02 13.27
N LEU A 335 2.62 -17.67 13.85
CA LEU A 335 2.40 -19.11 13.62
C LEU A 335 1.94 -19.42 12.19
N LEU A 336 1.19 -18.53 11.54
CA LEU A 336 0.81 -18.66 10.12
C LEU A 336 2.05 -18.58 9.22
N GLU A 337 2.97 -17.64 9.48
CA GLU A 337 4.25 -17.53 8.77
C GLU A 337 5.08 -18.81 8.91
N ILE A 338 5.19 -19.36 10.12
CA ILE A 338 5.88 -20.64 10.37
C ILE A 338 5.23 -21.80 9.58
N ASN A 339 3.90 -21.77 9.42
CA ASN A 339 3.13 -22.77 8.68
C ASN A 339 3.12 -22.58 7.15
N ARG A 340 3.65 -21.46 6.61
CA ARG A 340 3.83 -21.31 5.15
C ARG A 340 4.89 -22.29 4.63
N ASP A 341 5.94 -22.56 5.40
CA ASP A 341 6.95 -23.56 5.07
C ASP A 341 6.61 -24.93 5.68
N LEU A 342 5.92 -25.77 4.91
CA LEU A 342 5.56 -27.13 5.29
C LEU A 342 6.65 -28.17 4.97
N ARG A 343 7.84 -27.76 4.50
CA ARG A 343 8.92 -28.71 4.18
C ARG A 343 9.45 -29.42 5.43
N SER A 344 9.36 -28.77 6.59
CA SER A 344 9.83 -29.28 7.88
C SER A 344 8.71 -29.30 8.92
N LEU A 345 8.59 -30.42 9.65
CA LEU A 345 7.68 -30.60 10.81
C LEU A 345 6.20 -30.19 10.57
N PRO A 346 5.55 -30.57 9.44
CA PRO A 346 4.22 -30.07 9.09
C PRO A 346 3.13 -30.41 10.12
N ASN A 347 3.14 -31.64 10.66
CA ASN A 347 2.14 -32.07 11.65
C ASN A 347 2.29 -31.32 12.98
N PHE A 348 3.54 -31.05 13.39
CA PHE A 348 3.83 -30.31 14.61
C PHE A 348 3.40 -28.85 14.50
N LYS A 349 3.76 -28.17 13.41
CA LYS A 349 3.39 -26.77 13.13
C LYS A 349 1.87 -26.58 13.02
N ARG A 350 1.18 -27.50 12.34
CA ARG A 350 -0.30 -27.49 12.23
C ARG A 350 -0.98 -27.70 13.57
N LYS A 351 -0.48 -28.62 14.40
CA LYS A 351 -1.02 -28.86 15.76
C LYS A 351 -0.84 -27.63 16.65
N LEU A 352 0.31 -26.97 16.56
CA LEU A 352 0.59 -25.74 17.30
C LEU A 352 -0.38 -24.62 16.92
N LEU A 353 -0.54 -24.36 15.62
CA LEU A 353 -1.46 -23.35 15.10
C LEU A 353 -2.92 -23.65 15.47
N LYS A 354 -3.36 -24.91 15.36
CA LYS A 354 -4.72 -25.32 15.80
C LYS A 354 -4.95 -25.04 17.29
N THR A 355 -3.93 -25.30 18.13
CA THR A 355 -4.02 -25.05 19.57
C THR A 355 -4.11 -23.55 19.86
N ALA A 356 -3.29 -22.74 19.21
CA ALA A 356 -3.29 -21.28 19.36
C ALA A 356 -4.63 -20.66 18.93
N LEU A 357 -5.17 -21.07 17.77
CA LEU A 357 -6.47 -20.61 17.27
C LEU A 357 -7.61 -20.98 18.24
N MET A 358 -7.59 -22.21 18.78
CA MET A 358 -8.57 -22.65 19.77
C MET A 358 -8.51 -21.82 21.06
N GLN A 359 -7.30 -21.52 21.57
CA GLN A 359 -7.14 -20.69 22.75
C GLN A 359 -7.58 -19.23 22.51
N ALA A 360 -7.26 -18.66 21.34
CA ALA A 360 -7.69 -17.33 20.95
C ALA A 360 -9.22 -17.23 20.84
N HIS A 361 -9.85 -18.27 20.31
CA HIS A 361 -11.30 -18.38 20.20
C HIS A 361 -11.97 -18.48 21.57
N GLN A 362 -11.47 -19.34 22.47
CA GLN A 362 -11.95 -19.45 23.85
C GLN A 362 -11.82 -18.13 24.62
N ALA A 363 -10.75 -17.37 24.36
CA ALA A 363 -10.56 -16.05 24.94
C ALA A 363 -11.51 -14.97 24.36
N LYS A 364 -12.27 -15.27 23.29
CA LYS A 364 -13.07 -14.33 22.50
C LYS A 364 -12.26 -13.15 21.95
N LYS A 365 -10.97 -13.39 21.66
CA LYS A 365 -10.02 -12.37 21.18
C LYS A 365 -9.63 -12.57 19.72
N LEU A 366 -10.22 -13.56 19.06
CA LEU A 366 -10.08 -13.80 17.63
C LEU A 366 -11.12 -12.96 16.88
N THR A 367 -10.69 -11.83 16.33
CA THR A 367 -11.57 -10.85 15.67
C THR A 367 -11.30 -10.67 14.18
N LYS A 368 -10.17 -11.17 13.66
CA LYS A 368 -9.84 -11.08 12.22
C LYS A 368 -10.45 -12.22 11.41
N GLU A 369 -11.08 -11.87 10.29
CA GLU A 369 -11.70 -12.79 9.33
C GLU A 369 -10.71 -13.83 8.78
N GLU A 370 -9.51 -13.37 8.39
CA GLU A 370 -8.48 -14.21 7.77
C GLU A 370 -8.06 -15.38 8.66
N HIS A 371 -7.98 -15.16 9.97
CA HIS A 371 -7.58 -16.20 10.92
C HIS A 371 -8.65 -17.30 11.04
N TYR A 372 -9.93 -16.93 11.07
CA TYR A 372 -11.02 -17.92 11.06
C TYR A 372 -11.07 -18.67 9.73
N LEU A 373 -10.93 -17.99 8.59
CA LEU A 373 -10.93 -18.66 7.29
C LEU A 373 -9.79 -19.67 7.16
N HIS A 374 -8.59 -19.32 7.62
CA HIS A 374 -7.47 -20.27 7.63
C HIS A 374 -7.75 -21.46 8.56
N TRP A 375 -8.34 -21.21 9.74
CA TRP A 375 -8.72 -22.27 10.66
C TRP A 375 -9.76 -23.23 10.08
N ILE A 376 -10.80 -22.67 9.45
CA ILE A 376 -11.87 -23.42 8.78
C ILE A 376 -11.28 -24.28 7.65
N ASN A 377 -10.42 -23.70 6.81
CA ASN A 377 -9.77 -24.44 5.71
C ASN A 377 -8.89 -25.58 6.22
N MET A 378 -8.21 -25.42 7.35
CA MET A 378 -7.44 -26.51 7.95
C MET A 378 -8.32 -27.66 8.47
N LEU A 379 -9.49 -27.32 9.03
CA LEU A 379 -10.43 -28.30 9.58
C LEU A 379 -11.26 -28.98 8.49
N SER A 380 -11.59 -28.29 7.39
CA SER A 380 -12.41 -28.85 6.29
C SER A 380 -11.72 -29.96 5.50
N VAL A 381 -10.40 -30.12 5.65
CA VAL A 381 -9.63 -31.17 4.96
C VAL A 381 -9.85 -32.56 5.59
N ASP A 382 -10.12 -32.64 6.89
CA ASP A 382 -10.30 -33.92 7.59
C ASP A 382 -11.79 -34.25 7.76
N LYS A 383 -12.28 -35.25 7.01
CA LYS A 383 -13.70 -35.59 6.92
C LYS A 383 -14.22 -36.47 8.06
N LYS A 384 -13.44 -36.72 9.10
CA LYS A 384 -13.83 -37.53 10.27
C LYS A 384 -14.95 -36.85 11.08
N ASP A 385 -15.88 -37.63 11.61
CA ASP A 385 -17.07 -37.12 12.29
C ASP A 385 -16.74 -36.27 13.54
N ASP A 386 -15.75 -36.66 14.35
CA ASP A 386 -15.26 -35.85 15.49
C ASP A 386 -14.66 -34.49 15.06
N VAL A 387 -14.14 -34.39 13.82
CA VAL A 387 -13.63 -33.12 13.28
C VAL A 387 -14.77 -32.26 12.73
N ARG A 388 -15.88 -32.87 12.28
CA ARG A 388 -17.07 -32.15 11.80
C ARG A 388 -17.79 -31.45 12.94
N GLU A 389 -18.00 -32.10 14.08
CA GLU A 389 -18.62 -31.47 15.25
C GLU A 389 -17.80 -30.26 15.72
N LYS A 390 -16.47 -30.42 15.81
CA LYS A 390 -15.55 -29.33 16.14
C LYS A 390 -15.58 -28.21 15.11
N LEU A 391 -15.67 -28.53 13.83
CA LEU A 391 -15.79 -27.54 12.76
C LEU A 391 -17.09 -26.74 12.89
N ASP A 392 -18.20 -27.39 13.20
CA ASP A 392 -19.50 -26.74 13.40
C ASP A 392 -19.51 -25.82 14.63
N GLU A 393 -18.89 -26.23 15.74
CA GLU A 393 -18.65 -25.36 16.90
C GLU A 393 -17.82 -24.12 16.54
N VAL A 394 -16.73 -24.31 15.79
CA VAL A 394 -15.85 -23.22 15.35
C VAL A 394 -16.59 -22.29 14.39
N LEU A 395 -17.38 -22.81 13.46
CA LEU A 395 -18.17 -22.02 12.52
C LEU A 395 -19.26 -21.20 13.24
N ARG A 396 -19.94 -21.78 14.24
CA ARG A 396 -20.85 -21.04 15.13
C ARG A 396 -20.13 -19.87 15.80
N GLY A 397 -19.03 -20.19 16.48
CA GLY A 397 -18.23 -19.21 17.20
C GLY A 397 -17.66 -18.11 16.29
N ALA A 398 -17.26 -18.45 15.06
CA ALA A 398 -16.75 -17.50 14.08
C ALA A 398 -17.83 -16.53 13.60
N THR A 399 -19.04 -17.02 13.34
CA THR A 399 -20.16 -16.15 12.94
C THR A 399 -20.66 -15.25 14.07
N ASP A 400 -20.52 -15.69 15.33
CA ASP A 400 -20.86 -14.86 16.49
C ASP A 400 -19.77 -13.80 16.76
N ALA A 401 -18.50 -14.14 16.55
CA ALA A 401 -17.36 -13.22 16.73
C ALA A 401 -17.23 -12.19 15.61
N VAL A 402 -17.50 -12.57 14.35
CA VAL A 402 -17.40 -11.70 13.17
C VAL A 402 -18.69 -11.77 12.32
N PRO A 403 -19.82 -11.20 12.80
CA PRO A 403 -21.10 -11.32 12.11
C PRO A 403 -21.15 -10.65 10.72
N ASN A 404 -20.26 -9.68 10.48
CA ASN A 404 -20.24 -8.89 9.25
C ASN A 404 -19.46 -9.53 8.08
N SER A 405 -18.82 -10.69 8.28
CA SER A 405 -18.03 -11.36 7.24
C SER A 405 -18.88 -12.27 6.36
N VAL A 406 -18.98 -11.95 5.06
CA VAL A 406 -19.65 -12.80 4.08
C VAL A 406 -18.94 -14.14 3.90
N ALA A 407 -17.60 -14.16 3.95
CA ALA A 407 -16.84 -15.39 3.70
C ALA A 407 -17.02 -16.42 4.83
N ILE A 408 -17.06 -15.99 6.10
CA ILE A 408 -17.33 -16.91 7.22
C ILE A 408 -18.75 -17.47 7.13
N TRP A 409 -19.74 -16.62 6.83
CA TRP A 409 -21.12 -17.09 6.59
C TRP A 409 -21.20 -18.05 5.40
N HIS A 410 -20.46 -17.79 4.32
CA HIS A 410 -20.36 -18.68 3.18
C HIS A 410 -19.78 -20.04 3.58
N ALA A 411 -18.67 -20.07 4.31
CA ALA A 411 -18.05 -21.30 4.78
C ALA A 411 -19.02 -22.11 5.66
N ARG A 412 -19.73 -21.45 6.58
CA ARG A 412 -20.70 -22.10 7.47
C ARG A 412 -21.88 -22.69 6.71
N LEU A 413 -22.50 -21.89 5.85
CA LEU A 413 -23.66 -22.36 5.08
C LEU A 413 -23.26 -23.47 4.11
N ASN A 414 -22.12 -23.35 3.43
CA ASN A 414 -21.61 -24.40 2.54
C ASN A 414 -21.34 -25.70 3.30
N HIS A 415 -20.77 -25.63 4.51
CA HIS A 415 -20.56 -26.81 5.35
C HIS A 415 -21.90 -27.50 5.70
N LEU A 416 -22.90 -26.74 6.14
CA LEU A 416 -24.23 -27.29 6.47
C LEU A 416 -24.92 -27.92 5.25
N LEU A 417 -24.79 -27.31 4.07
CA LEU A 417 -25.32 -27.87 2.82
C LEU A 417 -24.59 -29.16 2.43
N GLN A 418 -23.28 -29.25 2.59
CA GLN A 418 -22.52 -30.48 2.36
C GLN A 418 -22.88 -31.61 3.35
N CYS A 419 -23.27 -31.25 4.57
CA CYS A 419 -23.71 -32.19 5.60
C CYS A 419 -25.17 -32.64 5.44
N GLY A 420 -25.92 -32.11 4.48
CA GLY A 420 -27.33 -32.45 4.30
C GLY A 420 -28.26 -31.83 5.35
N LEU A 421 -27.84 -30.73 6.00
CA LEU A 421 -28.62 -30.01 7.02
C LEU A 421 -29.23 -28.74 6.41
N GLU A 422 -30.00 -28.88 5.31
CA GLU A 422 -30.50 -27.72 4.56
C GLU A 422 -31.52 -26.90 5.36
N LYS A 423 -32.36 -27.56 6.14
CA LYS A 423 -33.37 -26.88 6.96
C LYS A 423 -32.73 -25.91 7.94
N GLU A 424 -31.63 -26.34 8.58
CA GLU A 424 -30.87 -25.50 9.49
C GLU A 424 -30.15 -24.37 8.74
N ALA A 425 -29.53 -24.67 7.60
CA ALA A 425 -28.90 -23.66 6.76
C ALA A 425 -29.90 -22.57 6.32
N TYR A 426 -31.08 -22.97 5.83
CA TYR A 426 -32.12 -22.07 5.33
C TYR A 426 -32.75 -21.24 6.45
N ALA A 427 -32.90 -21.79 7.66
CA ALA A 427 -33.41 -21.07 8.83
C ALA A 427 -32.49 -19.92 9.27
N MET A 428 -31.20 -19.94 8.90
CA MET A 428 -30.26 -18.86 9.24
C MET A 428 -30.33 -17.65 8.29
N PHE A 429 -30.83 -17.81 7.06
CA PHE A 429 -30.84 -16.74 6.05
C PHE A 429 -31.56 -15.44 6.48
N PRO A 430 -32.68 -15.46 7.22
CA PRO A 430 -33.30 -14.24 7.74
C PRO A 430 -32.36 -13.46 8.68
N LYS A 431 -31.64 -14.16 9.57
CA LYS A 431 -30.66 -13.54 10.48
C LYS A 431 -29.47 -12.97 9.69
N VAL A 432 -28.94 -13.75 8.76
CA VAL A 432 -27.81 -13.35 7.91
C VAL A 432 -28.15 -12.12 7.06
N THR A 433 -29.34 -12.09 6.46
CA THR A 433 -29.79 -10.97 5.63
C THR A 433 -30.02 -9.70 6.45
N LYS A 434 -30.48 -9.83 7.70
CA LYS A 434 -30.59 -8.69 8.62
C LYS A 434 -29.22 -8.07 8.97
N ILE A 435 -28.18 -8.89 9.10
CA ILE A 435 -26.83 -8.45 9.48
C ILE A 435 -26.07 -7.90 8.27
N LEU A 436 -26.05 -8.66 7.17
CA LEU A 436 -25.23 -8.34 5.99
C LEU A 436 -25.93 -7.44 4.97
N SER A 437 -27.26 -7.30 5.03
CA SER A 437 -28.08 -6.54 4.07
C SER A 437 -27.74 -6.91 2.61
N GLU A 438 -27.27 -5.97 1.80
CA GLU A 438 -26.88 -6.19 0.39
C GLU A 438 -25.75 -7.23 0.21
N LYS A 439 -24.84 -7.32 1.18
CA LYS A 439 -23.66 -8.20 1.10
C LYS A 439 -24.01 -9.68 1.18
N ALA A 440 -25.26 -10.02 1.53
CA ALA A 440 -25.73 -11.40 1.53
C ALA A 440 -26.04 -11.96 0.13
N LEU A 441 -26.00 -11.16 -0.94
CA LEU A 441 -26.32 -11.60 -2.32
C LEU A 441 -25.57 -12.88 -2.75
N PRO A 442 -24.24 -13.02 -2.54
CA PRO A 442 -23.53 -14.25 -2.93
C PRO A 442 -24.03 -15.49 -2.17
N LEU A 443 -24.46 -15.32 -0.92
CA LEU A 443 -24.99 -16.40 -0.09
C LEU A 443 -26.35 -16.87 -0.61
N TRP A 444 -27.21 -15.94 -1.04
CA TRP A 444 -28.50 -16.24 -1.65
C TRP A 444 -28.33 -16.96 -3.00
N LYS A 445 -27.39 -16.52 -3.84
CA LYS A 445 -27.05 -17.23 -5.09
C LYS A 445 -26.59 -18.67 -4.81
N MET A 446 -25.75 -18.88 -3.80
CA MET A 446 -25.30 -20.21 -3.40
C MET A 446 -26.48 -21.11 -2.96
N ARG A 447 -27.38 -20.60 -2.11
CA ARG A 447 -28.59 -21.33 -1.70
C ARG A 447 -29.46 -21.72 -2.89
N ILE A 448 -29.71 -20.78 -3.81
CA ILE A 448 -30.53 -21.02 -4.99
C ILE A 448 -29.91 -22.10 -5.88
N LEU A 449 -28.61 -22.01 -6.17
CA LEU A 449 -27.90 -23.01 -6.98
C LEU A 449 -27.96 -24.40 -6.34
N HIS A 450 -27.77 -24.49 -5.02
CA HIS A 450 -27.90 -25.76 -4.31
C HIS A 450 -29.33 -26.33 -4.38
N ALA A 451 -30.34 -25.48 -4.16
CA ALA A 451 -31.75 -25.89 -4.23
C ALA A 451 -32.14 -26.38 -5.64
N GLN A 452 -31.61 -25.75 -6.70
CA GLN A 452 -31.82 -26.17 -8.09
C GLN A 452 -31.29 -27.58 -8.38
N ILE A 453 -30.24 -28.02 -7.69
CA ILE A 453 -29.68 -29.37 -7.85
C ILE A 453 -30.55 -30.42 -7.17
N LYS A 454 -31.23 -30.07 -6.07
CA LYS A 454 -32.01 -31.00 -5.26
C LYS A 454 -33.44 -31.19 -5.75
N SER A 455 -34.22 -30.11 -5.80
CA SER A 455 -35.63 -30.21 -6.19
C SER A 455 -36.16 -28.90 -6.77
N SER A 456 -37.10 -29.02 -7.72
CA SER A 456 -37.74 -27.85 -8.33
C SER A 456 -38.58 -27.06 -7.32
N GLU A 457 -39.11 -27.71 -6.28
CA GLU A 457 -39.93 -27.09 -5.24
C GLU A 457 -39.06 -26.25 -4.28
N GLU A 458 -37.94 -26.80 -3.79
CA GLU A 458 -37.01 -26.07 -2.93
C GLU A 458 -36.35 -24.88 -3.65
N ALA A 459 -36.11 -25.02 -4.96
CA ALA A 459 -35.62 -23.93 -5.79
C ALA A 459 -36.62 -22.77 -5.81
N GLU A 460 -37.90 -23.06 -6.08
CA GLU A 460 -38.97 -22.05 -6.07
C GLU A 460 -39.14 -21.38 -4.72
N GLU A 461 -39.15 -22.14 -3.63
CA GLU A 461 -39.22 -21.58 -2.28
C GLU A 461 -38.02 -20.66 -1.97
N SER A 462 -36.82 -21.07 -2.39
CA SER A 462 -35.60 -20.29 -2.20
C SER A 462 -35.61 -19.00 -3.01
N PHE A 463 -36.09 -19.01 -4.25
CA PHE A 463 -36.29 -17.80 -5.05
C PHE A 463 -37.32 -16.86 -4.41
N GLN A 464 -38.47 -17.38 -3.97
CA GLN A 464 -39.51 -16.58 -3.32
C GLN A 464 -39.01 -15.97 -2.00
N ALA A 465 -38.28 -16.74 -1.20
CA ALA A 465 -37.66 -16.24 0.03
C ALA A 465 -36.66 -15.12 -0.25
N ALA A 466 -35.82 -15.26 -1.29
CA ALA A 466 -34.83 -14.26 -1.65
C ALA A 466 -35.49 -12.95 -2.13
N LEU A 467 -36.55 -13.05 -2.94
CA LEU A 467 -37.32 -11.89 -3.41
C LEU A 467 -37.99 -11.11 -2.27
N ARG A 468 -38.38 -11.78 -1.18
CA ARG A 468 -39.00 -11.14 0.00
C ARG A 468 -37.99 -10.58 1.01
N SER A 469 -36.70 -10.90 0.84
CA SER A 469 -35.69 -10.68 1.87
C SER A 469 -35.18 -9.23 1.94
N HIS A 470 -34.62 -8.72 0.85
CA HIS A 470 -34.07 -7.36 0.77
C HIS A 470 -34.25 -6.79 -0.65
N PRO A 471 -34.62 -5.52 -0.82
CA PRO A 471 -34.96 -4.97 -2.14
C PRO A 471 -33.80 -5.00 -3.16
N LEU A 472 -32.56 -4.76 -2.71
CA LEU A 472 -31.37 -4.86 -3.57
C LEU A 472 -31.05 -6.30 -3.98
N ILE A 473 -31.25 -7.27 -3.07
CA ILE A 473 -31.06 -8.69 -3.38
C ILE A 473 -32.13 -9.15 -4.37
N ALA A 474 -33.37 -8.71 -4.17
CA ALA A 474 -34.47 -8.99 -5.09
C ALA A 474 -34.19 -8.43 -6.49
N LYS A 475 -33.62 -7.21 -6.59
CA LYS A 475 -33.23 -6.59 -7.87
C LYS A 475 -32.32 -7.49 -8.71
N ASP A 476 -31.34 -8.13 -8.08
CA ASP A 476 -30.32 -8.94 -8.75
C ASP A 476 -30.76 -10.41 -8.96
N ILE A 477 -31.69 -10.92 -8.15
CA ILE A 477 -32.21 -12.30 -8.28
C ILE A 477 -33.37 -12.38 -9.28
N LYS A 478 -34.11 -11.28 -9.47
CA LYS A 478 -35.22 -11.17 -10.43
C LYS A 478 -34.89 -11.73 -11.84
N PRO A 479 -33.73 -11.42 -12.47
CA PRO A 479 -33.36 -12.02 -13.76
C PRO A 479 -33.17 -13.54 -13.71
N MET A 480 -32.47 -14.05 -12.69
CA MET A 480 -32.23 -15.50 -12.50
C MET A 480 -33.55 -16.26 -12.30
N TRP A 481 -34.50 -15.64 -11.61
CA TRP A 481 -35.84 -16.19 -11.40
C TRP A 481 -36.61 -16.37 -12.72
N LEU A 482 -36.54 -15.41 -13.65
CA LEU A 482 -37.18 -15.54 -14.97
C LEU A 482 -36.57 -16.66 -15.78
N GLU A 483 -35.25 -16.76 -15.84
CA GLU A 483 -34.56 -17.82 -16.58
C GLU A 483 -34.98 -19.19 -16.06
N TRP A 484 -34.97 -19.37 -14.73
CA TRP A 484 -35.38 -20.61 -14.11
C TRP A 484 -36.85 -20.95 -14.40
N LEU A 485 -37.75 -19.96 -14.37
CA LEU A 485 -39.15 -20.15 -14.71
C LEU A 485 -39.36 -20.57 -16.17
N VAL A 486 -38.63 -19.97 -17.11
CA VAL A 486 -38.72 -20.36 -18.52
C VAL A 486 -38.22 -21.79 -18.71
N LEU A 487 -37.09 -22.15 -18.11
CA LEU A 487 -36.50 -23.48 -18.23
C LEU A 487 -37.36 -24.59 -17.61
N THR A 488 -38.06 -24.31 -16.51
CA THR A 488 -38.82 -25.33 -15.75
C THR A 488 -40.32 -25.32 -16.03
N LYS A 489 -40.94 -24.14 -16.18
CA LYS A 489 -42.41 -23.95 -16.28
C LYS A 489 -42.84 -23.28 -17.59
N GLY A 490 -41.90 -22.90 -18.45
CA GLY A 490 -42.15 -22.26 -19.74
C GLY A 490 -42.41 -20.75 -19.66
N ILE A 491 -42.43 -20.13 -20.84
CA ILE A 491 -42.50 -18.66 -21.00
C ILE A 491 -43.76 -18.02 -20.41
N ARG A 492 -44.90 -18.74 -20.38
CA ARG A 492 -46.16 -18.22 -19.83
C ARG A 492 -46.05 -17.94 -18.32
N ALA A 493 -45.35 -18.80 -17.58
CA ALA A 493 -45.09 -18.61 -16.16
C ALA A 493 -44.18 -17.41 -15.91
N ALA A 494 -43.11 -17.27 -16.72
CA ALA A 494 -42.20 -16.14 -16.67
C ALA A 494 -42.91 -14.80 -16.97
N ARG A 495 -43.81 -14.75 -17.97
CA ARG A 495 -44.65 -13.56 -18.25
C ARG A 495 -45.50 -13.15 -17.05
N LYS A 496 -46.13 -14.10 -16.37
CA LYS A 496 -46.95 -13.83 -15.18
C LYS A 496 -46.10 -13.26 -14.04
N ALA A 497 -44.92 -13.84 -13.80
CA ALA A 497 -43.99 -13.36 -12.78
C ALA A 497 -43.38 -11.99 -13.14
N TYR A 498 -43.08 -11.75 -14.42
CA TYR A 498 -42.60 -10.45 -14.89
C TYR A 498 -43.63 -9.36 -14.63
N ASN A 499 -44.90 -9.60 -14.99
CA ASN A 499 -45.98 -8.64 -14.82
C ASN A 499 -46.24 -8.26 -13.36
N SER A 500 -45.96 -9.16 -12.39
CA SER A 500 -46.11 -8.84 -10.96
C SER A 500 -44.89 -8.11 -10.37
N LEU A 501 -43.70 -8.29 -10.94
CA LEU A 501 -42.43 -7.81 -10.37
C LEU A 501 -41.85 -6.57 -11.10
N CYS A 502 -42.29 -6.27 -12.32
CA CYS A 502 -41.71 -5.23 -13.17
C CYS A 502 -41.89 -3.79 -12.65
N LEU A 503 -42.92 -3.55 -11.82
CA LEU A 503 -43.17 -2.25 -11.20
C LEU A 503 -42.61 -2.13 -9.77
N GLN A 504 -42.05 -3.20 -9.22
CA GLN A 504 -41.50 -3.18 -7.86
C GLN A 504 -40.11 -2.54 -7.82
N LEU A 505 -39.95 -1.55 -6.95
CA LEU A 505 -38.67 -0.88 -6.70
C LEU A 505 -37.75 -1.74 -5.80
N PRO A 506 -36.42 -1.70 -6.00
CA PRO A 506 -35.68 -1.00 -7.05
C PRO A 506 -35.91 -1.57 -8.45
N ALA A 507 -36.02 -0.68 -9.42
CA ALA A 507 -36.07 -1.04 -10.83
C ALA A 507 -34.76 -1.73 -11.25
N SER A 508 -34.85 -2.74 -12.11
CA SER A 508 -33.69 -3.47 -12.63
C SER A 508 -33.74 -3.48 -14.14
N LEU A 509 -32.78 -2.80 -14.79
CA LEU A 509 -32.67 -2.79 -16.24
C LEU A 509 -32.41 -4.21 -16.76
N GLU A 510 -31.49 -4.93 -16.12
CA GLU A 510 -31.16 -6.32 -16.44
C GLU A 510 -32.38 -7.25 -16.39
N PHE A 511 -33.35 -6.99 -15.51
CA PHE A 511 -34.59 -7.76 -15.44
C PHE A 511 -35.46 -7.58 -16.69
N HIS A 512 -35.51 -6.36 -17.23
CA HIS A 512 -36.26 -6.09 -18.46
C HIS A 512 -35.53 -6.63 -19.69
N GLU A 513 -34.22 -6.38 -19.79
CA GLU A 513 -33.37 -6.92 -20.88
C GLU A 513 -33.42 -8.45 -20.92
N LYS A 514 -33.36 -9.11 -19.76
CA LYS A 514 -33.45 -10.56 -19.69
C LYS A 514 -34.82 -11.07 -20.15
N MET A 515 -35.91 -10.41 -19.77
CA MET A 515 -37.24 -10.79 -20.24
C MET A 515 -37.36 -10.63 -21.78
N ILE A 516 -36.81 -9.54 -22.33
CA ILE A 516 -36.77 -9.30 -23.78
C ILE A 516 -36.01 -10.42 -24.49
N ALA A 517 -34.81 -10.76 -24.00
CA ALA A 517 -34.01 -11.83 -24.57
C ALA A 517 -34.74 -13.18 -24.55
N LEU A 518 -35.40 -13.51 -23.43
CA LEU A 518 -36.17 -14.75 -23.30
C LEU A 518 -37.37 -14.82 -24.25
N GLU A 519 -38.01 -13.69 -24.53
CA GLU A 519 -39.11 -13.59 -25.51
C GLU A 519 -38.61 -13.70 -26.96
N LEU A 520 -37.48 -13.07 -27.30
CA LEU A 520 -36.89 -13.13 -28.65
C LEU A 520 -36.38 -14.53 -29.03
N ILE A 521 -36.01 -15.35 -28.05
CA ILE A 521 -35.57 -16.74 -28.26
C ILE A 521 -36.75 -17.68 -28.56
N GLN A 522 -38.00 -17.28 -28.28
CA GLN A 522 -39.15 -18.16 -28.52
C GLN A 522 -39.42 -18.33 -30.02
N PRO A 523 -39.84 -19.54 -30.46
CA PRO A 523 -40.13 -19.80 -31.88
C PRO A 523 -41.31 -18.94 -32.40
N ASP A 524 -42.33 -18.72 -31.58
CA ASP A 524 -43.47 -17.85 -31.89
C ASP A 524 -43.37 -16.55 -31.08
N THR A 525 -42.73 -15.53 -31.66
CA THR A 525 -42.62 -14.21 -31.03
C THR A 525 -43.91 -13.42 -31.21
N LEU A 526 -44.62 -13.16 -30.10
CA LEU A 526 -45.77 -12.26 -30.10
C LEU A 526 -45.30 -10.83 -29.82
N PRO A 527 -45.49 -9.87 -30.74
CA PRO A 527 -44.97 -8.52 -30.58
C PRO A 527 -45.43 -7.81 -29.32
N GLU A 528 -46.64 -8.11 -28.84
CA GLU A 528 -47.19 -7.52 -27.60
C GLU A 528 -46.35 -7.85 -26.36
N HIS A 529 -45.81 -9.06 -26.29
CA HIS A 529 -45.03 -9.52 -25.14
C HIS A 529 -43.59 -9.03 -25.17
N VAL A 530 -43.04 -8.76 -26.35
CA VAL A 530 -41.70 -8.16 -26.50
C VAL A 530 -41.76 -6.65 -26.28
N ARG A 531 -42.80 -5.97 -26.79
CA ARG A 531 -42.98 -4.51 -26.65
C ARG A 531 -43.15 -4.07 -25.20
N ARG A 532 -43.90 -4.83 -24.40
CA ARG A 532 -44.22 -4.44 -23.02
C ARG A 532 -42.98 -4.24 -22.14
N PRO A 533 -41.97 -5.14 -22.14
CA PRO A 533 -40.72 -4.89 -21.45
C PRO A 533 -39.94 -3.67 -21.93
N TYR A 534 -39.90 -3.41 -23.25
CA TYR A 534 -39.26 -2.20 -23.81
C TYR A 534 -39.95 -0.92 -23.35
N GLU A 535 -41.29 -0.90 -23.34
CA GLU A 535 -42.06 0.26 -22.88
C GLU A 535 -41.82 0.55 -21.38
N ILE A 536 -41.76 -0.49 -20.54
CA ILE A 536 -41.46 -0.31 -19.11
C ILE A 536 -40.01 0.12 -18.88
N ALA A 537 -39.05 -0.47 -19.63
CA ALA A 537 -37.63 -0.12 -19.52
C ALA A 537 -37.37 1.33 -19.95
N THR A 538 -37.98 1.78 -21.04
CA THR A 538 -37.87 3.19 -21.50
C THR A 538 -38.55 4.16 -20.54
N GLN A 539 -39.64 3.76 -19.89
CA GLN A 539 -40.27 4.58 -18.85
C GLN A 539 -39.40 4.73 -17.59
N GLN A 540 -38.73 3.67 -17.15
CA GLN A 540 -37.96 3.67 -15.91
C GLN A 540 -36.50 4.15 -16.07
N PHE A 541 -35.88 3.94 -17.23
CA PHE A 541 -34.45 4.19 -17.47
C PHE A 541 -34.17 5.07 -18.70
N GLY A 542 -35.21 5.50 -19.43
CA GLY A 542 -35.05 6.22 -20.69
C GLY A 542 -34.54 7.66 -20.57
N THR A 543 -34.37 8.20 -19.36
CA THR A 543 -33.74 9.51 -19.10
C THR A 543 -32.22 9.46 -19.25
N ASP A 544 -31.62 8.34 -18.85
CA ASP A 544 -30.17 8.20 -18.63
C ASP A 544 -29.51 7.15 -19.53
N ASN A 545 -30.30 6.32 -20.22
CA ASN A 545 -29.77 5.28 -21.10
C ASN A 545 -30.32 5.39 -22.54
N THR A 546 -29.43 5.67 -23.49
CA THR A 546 -29.73 5.75 -24.93
C THR A 546 -29.86 4.38 -25.60
N SER A 547 -29.20 3.34 -25.08
CA SER A 547 -29.15 2.02 -25.71
C SER A 547 -30.53 1.37 -25.76
N ILE A 548 -31.32 1.50 -24.70
CA ILE A 548 -32.67 0.93 -24.58
C ILE A 548 -33.58 1.45 -25.71
N TRP A 549 -33.48 2.74 -26.02
CA TRP A 549 -34.24 3.36 -27.11
C TRP A 549 -33.80 2.84 -28.47
N ILE A 550 -32.49 2.68 -28.68
CA ILE A 550 -31.91 2.16 -29.93
C ILE A 550 -32.28 0.67 -30.12
N ASP A 551 -32.18 -0.14 -29.08
CA ASP A 551 -32.55 -1.56 -29.10
C ASP A 551 -34.05 -1.73 -29.37
N TYR A 552 -34.88 -0.85 -28.81
CA TYR A 552 -36.32 -0.87 -29.10
C TYR A 552 -36.62 -0.49 -30.56
N MET A 553 -35.95 0.54 -31.09
CA MET A 553 -36.08 0.92 -32.51
C MET A 553 -35.57 -0.17 -33.45
N ASN A 554 -34.46 -0.83 -33.12
CA ASN A 554 -33.93 -1.96 -33.86
C ASN A 554 -34.92 -3.12 -33.91
N TYR A 555 -35.59 -3.43 -32.80
CA TYR A 555 -36.63 -4.45 -32.77
C TYR A 555 -37.82 -4.10 -33.69
N GLU A 556 -38.37 -2.88 -33.59
CA GLU A 556 -39.48 -2.45 -34.45
C GLU A 556 -39.08 -2.31 -35.93
N MET A 557 -37.80 -2.06 -36.23
CA MET A 557 -37.31 -2.04 -37.61
C MET A 557 -37.24 -3.45 -38.22
N LYS A 558 -36.91 -4.48 -37.41
CA LYS A 558 -36.82 -5.87 -37.88
C LYS A 558 -38.17 -6.59 -37.91
N HIS A 559 -39.06 -6.31 -36.96
CA HIS A 559 -40.29 -7.09 -36.74
C HIS A 559 -41.57 -6.24 -36.70
N GLY A 560 -41.46 -4.92 -36.81
CA GLY A 560 -42.55 -3.97 -36.60
C GLY A 560 -42.81 -3.03 -37.78
N ASP A 561 -43.31 -1.84 -37.48
CA ASP A 561 -43.72 -0.82 -38.46
C ASP A 561 -42.82 0.43 -38.35
N ALA A 562 -42.35 0.95 -39.49
CA ALA A 562 -41.51 2.15 -39.58
C ALA A 562 -42.14 3.37 -38.89
N LYS A 563 -43.49 3.46 -38.85
CA LYS A 563 -44.20 4.53 -38.12
C LYS A 563 -43.93 4.48 -36.62
N ARG A 564 -43.78 3.29 -36.03
CA ARG A 564 -43.46 3.14 -34.60
C ARG A 564 -42.02 3.54 -34.30
N VAL A 565 -41.09 3.22 -35.20
CA VAL A 565 -39.69 3.66 -35.06
C VAL A 565 -39.61 5.20 -34.97
N SER A 566 -40.35 5.90 -35.82
CA SER A 566 -40.41 7.36 -35.79
C SER A 566 -41.01 7.91 -34.47
N ASN A 567 -42.11 7.31 -34.00
CA ASN A 567 -42.72 7.67 -32.71
C ASN A 567 -41.79 7.41 -31.51
N ILE A 568 -41.03 6.31 -31.52
CA ILE A 568 -40.08 5.97 -30.48
C ILE A 568 -38.91 6.96 -30.48
N HIS A 569 -38.40 7.34 -31.66
CA HIS A 569 -37.37 8.37 -31.80
C HIS A 569 -37.82 9.71 -31.22
N GLU A 570 -39.05 10.16 -31.52
CA GLU A 570 -39.60 11.40 -30.94
C GLU A 570 -39.72 11.34 -29.41
N ARG A 571 -40.14 10.19 -28.87
CA ARG A 571 -40.23 9.98 -27.41
C ARG A 571 -38.85 9.98 -26.76
N ALA A 572 -37.88 9.31 -27.35
CA ALA A 572 -36.51 9.30 -26.87
C ALA A 572 -35.92 10.72 -26.84
N PHE A 573 -36.12 11.50 -27.90
CA PHE A 573 -35.65 12.89 -27.98
C PHE A 573 -36.25 13.77 -26.89
N LYS A 574 -37.52 13.57 -26.53
CA LYS A 574 -38.21 14.34 -25.46
C LYS A 574 -37.80 13.90 -24.05
N THR A 575 -37.37 12.66 -23.86
CA THR A 575 -37.15 12.06 -22.53
C THR A 575 -35.66 12.06 -22.11
N LEU A 576 -34.74 12.00 -23.08
CA LEU A 576 -33.31 11.91 -22.84
C LEU A 576 -32.71 13.22 -22.31
N ASN A 577 -31.76 13.08 -21.39
CA ASN A 577 -30.96 14.20 -20.91
C ASN A 577 -30.19 14.90 -22.04
N ARG A 578 -30.11 16.24 -21.98
CA ARG A 578 -29.52 17.11 -23.03
C ARG A 578 -28.07 16.74 -23.41
N LYS A 579 -27.32 16.10 -22.50
CA LYS A 579 -25.95 15.63 -22.73
C LYS A 579 -25.87 14.37 -23.60
N LEU A 580 -26.93 13.55 -23.60
CA LEU A 580 -27.01 12.27 -24.31
C LEU A 580 -27.75 12.37 -25.65
N THR A 581 -28.40 13.51 -25.91
CA THR A 581 -29.14 13.75 -27.15
C THR A 581 -28.23 13.74 -28.38
N SER A 582 -27.02 14.29 -28.29
CA SER A 582 -26.08 14.33 -29.42
C SER A 582 -25.49 12.96 -29.77
N SER A 583 -25.24 12.10 -28.77
CA SER A 583 -24.81 10.72 -29.01
C SER A 583 -25.96 9.89 -29.60
N PHE A 584 -27.16 10.04 -29.04
CA PHE A 584 -28.36 9.35 -29.54
C PHE A 584 -28.65 9.66 -31.01
N ILE A 585 -28.56 10.92 -31.45
CA ILE A 585 -28.77 11.29 -32.87
C ILE A 585 -27.73 10.63 -33.77
N LYS A 586 -26.47 10.56 -33.33
CA LYS A 586 -25.40 9.89 -34.06
C LYS A 586 -25.68 8.39 -34.19
N ASP A 587 -26.03 7.73 -33.09
CA ASP A 587 -26.28 6.29 -33.07
C ASP A 587 -27.53 5.92 -33.89
N TYR A 588 -28.58 6.76 -33.84
CA TYR A 588 -29.76 6.62 -34.70
C TYR A 588 -29.42 6.81 -36.18
N SER A 589 -28.60 7.81 -36.52
CA SER A 589 -28.17 8.00 -37.92
C SER A 589 -27.37 6.82 -38.43
N GLN A 590 -26.51 6.22 -37.59
CA GLN A 590 -25.75 5.02 -37.92
C GLN A 590 -26.64 3.80 -38.15
N MET A 591 -27.66 3.62 -37.30
CA MET A 591 -28.70 2.59 -37.45
C MET A 591 -29.45 2.73 -38.79
N MET A 592 -29.81 3.96 -39.17
CA MET A 592 -30.52 4.23 -40.43
C MET A 592 -29.63 4.08 -41.68
N THR A 593 -28.31 4.28 -41.56
CA THR A 593 -27.37 4.13 -42.68
C THR A 593 -26.88 2.71 -42.95
N ASN A 594 -27.03 1.77 -42.01
CA ASN A 594 -26.67 0.36 -42.18
C ASN A 594 -27.89 -0.58 -42.00
N PRO A 595 -28.82 -0.66 -42.98
CA PRO A 595 -29.91 -1.64 -42.93
C PRO A 595 -29.43 -3.08 -43.13
N ASP A 596 -28.28 -3.27 -43.80
CA ASP A 596 -27.82 -4.57 -44.34
C ASP A 596 -26.78 -5.32 -43.48
N SER A 597 -26.29 -4.77 -42.38
CA SER A 597 -25.37 -5.50 -41.47
C SER A 597 -26.09 -6.40 -40.47
N ILE A 598 -27.39 -6.66 -40.67
CA ILE A 598 -28.25 -7.42 -39.78
C ILE A 598 -28.96 -8.54 -40.56
N LYS A 599 -28.19 -9.42 -41.17
CA LYS A 599 -28.66 -10.76 -41.56
C LYS A 599 -28.15 -11.79 -40.58
#